data_AF-A0A1Y2LZT2-F1
#
_entry.id   AF-A0A1Y2LZT2-F1
#
_cell.length_a   1.000
_cell.length_b   1.000
_cell.length_c   1.000
_cell.angle_alpha   90.00
_cell.angle_beta   90.00
_cell.angle_gamma   90.00
#
_symmetry.space_group_name_H-M   'P 1'
#
loop_
_entity.id
_entity.type
_entity.pdbx_description
1 polymer ?
#
loop_
_entity_poly.entity_id
_entity_poly.type
_entity_poly.pdbx_seq_one_letter_code
_entity_poly.pdbx_strand_id
1 'polypeptide(L)'
;MTKEAVQAAQDLKADSIVSVGGGSTIGLGKAISIRSGLPHVCIPKTYAGSEMTPILGETMDGTKTTRKDAAIFPEAVIYDVSLTMSLPAKISITSGINAIAHDVEALYAPDKSPIIRLQAKERLLDQLDACRALSGYGMQEIDLDRAASIEVQNQYANPRKVEQGQIRDLLRRAWADELAKADL
;
A
#
# COMPACT_ATOMS: atom_id res chain seq x y z
N MET A 1 6.51 -15.52 -12.93
CA MET A 1 6.37 -14.06 -13.12
C MET A 1 7.68 -13.27 -12.95
N THR A 2 8.22 -13.06 -11.75
CA THR A 2 9.43 -12.20 -11.59
C THR A 2 10.66 -12.73 -12.34
N LYS A 3 10.94 -14.04 -12.28
CA LYS A 3 12.06 -14.65 -13.00
C LYS A 3 11.93 -14.50 -14.52
N GLU A 4 10.72 -14.69 -15.05
CA GLU A 4 10.41 -14.51 -16.47
C GLU A 4 10.59 -13.05 -16.90
N ALA A 5 10.17 -12.09 -16.07
CA ALA A 5 10.32 -10.67 -16.37
C ALA A 5 11.79 -10.22 -16.35
N VAL A 6 12.61 -10.76 -15.45
CA VAL A 6 14.07 -10.54 -15.46
C VAL A 6 14.70 -11.13 -16.72
N GLN A 7 14.31 -12.36 -17.10
CA GLN A 7 14.80 -12.97 -18.33
C GLN A 7 14.42 -12.16 -19.56
N ALA A 8 13.17 -11.71 -19.65
CA ALA A 8 12.71 -10.86 -20.75
C ALA A 8 13.51 -9.55 -20.85
N ALA A 9 13.83 -8.92 -19.71
CA ALA A 9 14.67 -7.73 -19.70
C ALA A 9 16.09 -8.00 -20.24
N GLN A 10 16.67 -9.16 -19.91
CA GLN A 10 17.98 -9.59 -20.42
C GLN A 10 17.93 -9.89 -21.92
N ASP A 11 16.92 -10.63 -22.38
CA ASP A 11 16.75 -11.02 -23.78
C ASP A 11 16.56 -9.79 -24.67
N LEU A 12 15.83 -8.79 -24.18
CA LEU A 12 15.63 -7.49 -24.84
C LEU A 12 16.86 -6.57 -24.75
N LYS A 13 17.89 -6.94 -23.97
CA LYS A 13 19.04 -6.09 -23.63
C LYS A 13 18.59 -4.72 -23.12
N ALA A 14 17.56 -4.72 -22.27
CA ALA A 14 17.04 -3.50 -21.67
C ALA A 14 18.13 -2.80 -20.84
N ASP A 15 18.17 -1.48 -20.92
CA ASP A 15 19.06 -0.62 -20.13
C ASP A 15 18.36 0.00 -18.92
N SER A 16 17.03 -0.14 -18.84
CA SER A 16 16.18 0.49 -17.83
C SER A 16 14.84 -0.23 -17.72
N ILE A 17 14.14 -0.02 -16.61
CA ILE A 17 12.80 -0.53 -16.35
C ILE A 17 11.84 0.64 -16.21
N VAL A 18 10.73 0.60 -16.97
CA VAL A 18 9.64 1.57 -16.85
C VAL A 18 8.36 0.86 -16.44
N SER A 19 7.86 1.15 -15.23
CA SER A 19 6.60 0.57 -14.75
C SER A 19 5.46 1.58 -14.81
N VAL A 20 4.39 1.26 -15.52
CA VAL A 20 3.20 2.12 -15.65
C VAL A 20 1.98 1.40 -15.09
N GLY A 21 1.47 1.83 -13.94
CA GLY A 21 0.34 1.15 -13.30
C GLY A 21 0.24 1.40 -11.79
N GLY A 22 -0.45 0.50 -11.10
CA GLY A 22 -0.59 0.57 -9.64
C GLY A 22 0.53 -0.13 -8.88
N GLY A 23 0.33 -0.32 -7.58
CA GLY A 23 1.32 -0.91 -6.67
C GLY A 23 1.88 -2.26 -7.12
N SER A 24 1.07 -3.13 -7.73
CA SER A 24 1.53 -4.44 -8.24
C SER A 24 2.49 -4.31 -9.43
N THR A 25 2.21 -3.40 -10.36
CA THR A 25 3.08 -3.15 -11.53
C THR A 25 4.40 -2.52 -11.08
N ILE A 26 4.33 -1.56 -10.16
CA ILE A 26 5.51 -0.92 -9.57
C ILE A 26 6.32 -1.96 -8.76
N GLY A 27 5.65 -2.82 -8.00
CA GLY A 27 6.27 -3.92 -7.25
C GLY A 27 7.03 -4.89 -8.16
N LEU A 28 6.48 -5.23 -9.33
CA LEU A 28 7.20 -6.03 -10.32
C LEU A 28 8.42 -5.27 -10.87
N GLY A 29 8.29 -3.98 -11.17
CA GLY A 29 9.42 -3.15 -11.63
C GLY A 29 10.58 -3.13 -10.64
N LYS A 30 10.27 -2.91 -9.35
CA LYS A 30 11.23 -3.00 -8.24
C LYS A 30 11.91 -4.37 -8.17
N ALA A 31 11.12 -5.43 -8.31
CA ALA A 31 11.61 -6.81 -8.26
C ALA A 31 12.58 -7.14 -9.40
N ILE A 32 12.39 -6.54 -10.58
CA ILE A 32 13.32 -6.67 -11.72
C ILE A 32 14.57 -5.84 -11.45
N SER A 33 14.41 -4.55 -11.13
CA SER A 33 15.51 -3.61 -10.91
C SER A 33 16.51 -4.11 -9.85
N ILE A 34 16.03 -4.56 -8.69
CA ILE A 34 16.92 -5.05 -7.63
C ILE A 34 17.71 -6.31 -8.02
N ARG A 35 17.22 -7.08 -9.01
CA ARG A 35 17.86 -8.32 -9.48
C ARG A 35 18.76 -8.12 -10.69
N SER A 36 18.42 -7.17 -11.56
CA SER A 36 19.19 -6.86 -12.76
C SER A 36 20.20 -5.74 -12.57
N GLY A 37 20.04 -4.91 -11.53
CA GLY A 37 20.81 -3.68 -11.31
C GLY A 37 20.45 -2.56 -12.29
N LEU A 38 19.36 -2.70 -13.06
CA LEU A 38 18.92 -1.69 -14.01
C LEU A 38 18.13 -0.57 -13.29
N PRO A 39 18.30 0.69 -13.72
CA PRO A 39 17.54 1.81 -13.18
C PRO A 39 16.04 1.64 -13.43
N HIS A 40 15.23 2.04 -12.46
CA HIS A 40 13.79 1.95 -12.44
C HIS A 40 13.12 3.32 -12.40
N VAL A 41 12.33 3.61 -13.44
CA VAL A 41 11.41 4.74 -13.48
C VAL A 41 9.97 4.22 -13.35
N CYS A 42 9.15 4.88 -12.54
CA CYS A 42 7.76 4.50 -12.39
C CYS A 42 6.78 5.65 -12.66
N ILE A 43 5.63 5.29 -13.23
CA ILE A 43 4.52 6.18 -13.55
C ILE A 43 3.27 5.63 -12.83
N PRO A 44 3.00 6.07 -11.59
CA PRO A 44 1.89 5.57 -10.80
C PRO A 44 0.54 5.96 -11.40
N LYS A 45 -0.36 4.98 -11.51
CA LYS A 45 -1.77 5.18 -11.90
C LYS A 45 -2.74 4.97 -10.74
N THR A 46 -2.25 4.66 -9.54
CA THR A 46 -3.04 4.47 -8.33
C THR A 46 -2.37 5.15 -7.15
N TYR A 47 -3.07 5.28 -6.03
CA TYR A 47 -2.61 5.93 -4.81
C TYR A 47 -2.00 4.94 -3.81
N ALA A 48 -1.35 3.88 -4.30
CA ALA A 48 -0.82 2.82 -3.44
C ALA A 48 0.46 3.26 -2.69
N GLY A 49 1.18 4.25 -3.23
CA GLY A 49 2.39 4.80 -2.61
C GLY A 49 3.60 3.87 -2.65
N SER A 50 3.54 2.74 -3.36
CA SER A 50 4.65 1.80 -3.50
C SER A 50 5.90 2.52 -4.01
N GLU A 51 5.75 3.42 -4.97
CA GLU A 51 6.81 4.24 -5.56
C GLU A 51 7.62 5.05 -4.55
N MET A 52 7.05 5.42 -3.40
CA MET A 52 7.71 6.19 -2.34
C MET A 52 8.20 5.33 -1.17
N THR A 53 8.29 4.01 -1.35
CA THR A 53 8.73 3.10 -0.28
C THR A 53 9.91 2.23 -0.72
N PRO A 54 10.88 1.97 0.18
CA PRO A 54 11.98 1.02 -0.05
C PRO A 54 11.53 -0.44 0.20
N ILE A 55 10.23 -0.72 0.04
CA ILE A 55 9.62 -1.99 0.41
C ILE A 55 9.26 -2.76 -0.87
N LEU A 56 9.61 -4.04 -0.87
CA LEU A 56 9.22 -5.00 -1.89
C LEU A 56 8.54 -6.19 -1.21
N GLY A 57 7.27 -6.43 -1.55
CA GLY A 57 6.53 -7.62 -1.14
C GLY A 57 6.57 -8.68 -2.25
N GLU A 58 7.04 -9.88 -1.95
CA GLU A 58 7.12 -10.99 -2.89
C GLU A 58 6.47 -12.24 -2.29
N THR A 59 5.68 -12.94 -3.10
CA THR A 59 5.12 -14.23 -2.72
C THR A 59 5.98 -15.34 -3.27
N MET A 60 6.59 -16.14 -2.39
CA MET A 60 7.30 -17.38 -2.74
C MET A 60 6.60 -18.54 -2.03
N ASP A 61 6.30 -19.62 -2.76
CA ASP A 61 5.67 -20.83 -2.23
C ASP A 61 4.38 -20.54 -1.41
N GLY A 62 3.57 -19.59 -1.89
CA GLY A 62 2.32 -19.16 -1.23
C GLY A 62 2.50 -18.25 -0.02
N THR A 63 3.75 -18.00 0.41
CA THR A 63 4.05 -17.14 1.55
C THR A 63 4.53 -15.78 1.08
N LYS A 64 3.84 -14.71 1.51
CA LYS A 64 4.23 -13.33 1.22
C LYS A 64 5.35 -12.93 2.17
N THR A 65 6.52 -12.69 1.60
CA THR A 65 7.70 -12.16 2.30
C THR A 65 7.90 -10.69 1.92
N THR A 66 8.39 -9.90 2.86
CA THR A 66 8.63 -8.47 2.63
C THR A 66 10.10 -8.16 2.88
N ARG A 67 10.73 -7.49 1.92
CA ARG A 67 12.10 -7.00 2.02
C ARG A 67 12.09 -5.48 2.05
N LYS A 68 12.97 -4.89 2.85
CA LYS A 68 13.21 -3.44 2.91
C LYS A 68 14.67 -3.17 2.62
N ASP A 69 14.94 -2.35 1.61
CA ASP A 69 16.29 -2.00 1.15
C ASP A 69 16.24 -0.65 0.43
N ALA A 70 17.21 0.24 0.68
CA ALA A 70 17.28 1.54 0.01
C ALA A 70 17.43 1.40 -1.51
N ALA A 71 18.08 0.33 -1.98
CA ALA A 71 18.21 0.05 -3.41
C ALA A 71 16.88 -0.34 -4.10
N ILE A 72 15.78 -0.50 -3.35
CA ILE A 72 14.44 -0.78 -3.90
C ILE A 72 13.72 0.49 -4.36
N PHE A 73 14.21 1.69 -3.98
CA PHE A 73 13.61 2.92 -4.47
C PHE A 73 13.74 3.02 -5.99
N PRO A 74 12.65 3.37 -6.71
CA PRO A 74 12.78 3.86 -8.06
C PRO A 74 13.66 5.11 -8.08
N GLU A 75 14.55 5.23 -9.07
CA GLU A 75 15.37 6.42 -9.27
C GLU A 75 14.54 7.64 -9.64
N ALA A 76 13.40 7.43 -10.29
CA ALA A 76 12.47 8.50 -10.61
C ALA A 76 11.00 8.06 -10.57
N VAL A 77 10.14 9.00 -10.18
CA VAL A 77 8.68 8.87 -10.17
C VAL A 77 8.08 9.99 -11.00
N ILE A 78 7.24 9.65 -11.97
CA ILE A 78 6.51 10.62 -12.80
C ILE A 78 5.03 10.54 -12.44
N TYR A 79 4.51 11.61 -11.85
CA TYR A 79 3.07 11.74 -11.62
C TYR A 79 2.41 12.47 -12.78
N ASP A 80 1.54 11.75 -13.49
CA ASP A 80 0.68 12.32 -14.52
C ASP A 80 -0.79 12.05 -14.15
N VAL A 81 -1.49 13.11 -13.74
CA VAL A 81 -2.88 13.03 -13.29
C VAL A 81 -3.81 12.59 -14.43
N SER A 82 -3.47 12.87 -15.70
CA SER A 82 -4.31 12.44 -16.82
C SER A 82 -4.44 10.91 -16.88
N LEU A 83 -3.42 10.19 -16.40
CA LEU A 83 -3.37 8.73 -16.37
C LEU A 83 -4.21 8.11 -15.24
N THR A 84 -4.69 8.91 -14.28
CA THR A 84 -5.59 8.49 -13.20
C THR A 84 -7.06 8.81 -13.49
N MET A 85 -7.35 9.67 -14.48
CA MET A 85 -8.72 10.10 -14.82
C MET A 85 -9.63 8.98 -15.33
N SER A 86 -9.06 7.92 -15.91
CA SER A 86 -9.80 6.74 -16.36
C SER A 86 -9.90 5.63 -15.30
N LEU A 87 -9.35 5.85 -14.10
CA LEU A 87 -9.39 4.86 -13.03
C LEU A 87 -10.83 4.77 -12.50
N PRO A 88 -11.44 3.57 -12.43
CA PRO A 88 -12.79 3.42 -11.90
C PRO A 88 -12.88 4.00 -10.49
N ALA A 89 -13.91 4.80 -10.22
CA ALA A 89 -14.10 5.50 -8.95
C ALA A 89 -13.95 4.55 -7.74
N LYS A 90 -14.47 3.33 -7.84
CA LYS A 90 -14.35 2.31 -6.79
C LYS A 90 -12.89 1.99 -6.42
N ILE A 91 -11.98 1.92 -7.38
CA ILE A 91 -10.54 1.66 -7.15
C ILE A 91 -9.82 2.92 -6.69
N SER A 92 -10.20 4.09 -7.21
CA SER A 92 -9.67 5.38 -6.79
C SER A 92 -9.91 5.61 -5.29
N ILE A 93 -11.12 5.32 -4.82
CA ILE A 93 -11.48 5.56 -3.43
C ILE A 93 -10.82 4.52 -2.50
N THR A 94 -10.82 3.22 -2.82
CA THR A 94 -10.13 2.22 -1.98
C THR A 94 -8.62 2.47 -1.88
N SER A 95 -8.00 2.87 -2.99
CA SER A 95 -6.59 3.25 -3.01
C SER A 95 -6.34 4.53 -2.23
N GLY A 96 -7.26 5.51 -2.26
CA GLY A 96 -7.19 6.73 -1.46
C GLY A 96 -7.26 6.46 0.04
N ILE A 97 -8.15 5.56 0.48
CA ILE A 97 -8.21 5.13 1.89
C ILE A 97 -6.92 4.45 2.34
N ASN A 98 -6.30 3.65 1.48
CA ASN A 98 -5.00 3.06 1.82
C ASN A 98 -3.92 4.14 2.04
N ALA A 99 -3.95 5.23 1.28
CA ALA A 99 -3.06 6.37 1.50
C ALA A 99 -3.35 7.06 2.85
N ILE A 100 -4.64 7.30 3.18
CA ILE A 100 -5.08 7.82 4.48
C ILE A 100 -4.55 6.95 5.63
N ALA A 101 -4.68 5.62 5.51
CA ALA A 101 -4.21 4.70 6.53
C ALA A 101 -2.71 4.86 6.81
N HIS A 102 -1.90 4.99 5.75
CA HIS A 102 -0.46 5.25 5.89
C HIS A 102 -0.15 6.60 6.54
N ASP A 103 -0.93 7.65 6.25
CA ASP A 103 -0.77 8.96 6.89
C ASP A 103 -1.14 8.87 8.40
N VAL A 104 -2.22 8.17 8.76
CA VAL A 104 -2.59 7.92 10.16
C VAL A 104 -1.50 7.12 10.90
N GLU A 105 -1.00 6.04 10.29
CA GLU A 105 0.11 5.24 10.83
C GLU A 105 1.37 6.10 11.05
N ALA A 106 1.63 7.03 10.12
CA ALA A 106 2.79 7.92 10.21
C ALA A 106 2.73 8.90 11.39
N LEU A 107 1.53 9.24 11.89
CA LEU A 107 1.38 10.14 13.05
C LEU A 107 1.90 9.51 14.35
N TYR A 108 1.65 8.21 14.56
CA TYR A 108 2.01 7.51 15.80
C TYR A 108 3.22 6.57 15.68
N ALA A 109 3.83 6.45 14.51
CA ALA A 109 5.03 5.65 14.32
C ALA A 109 6.16 6.09 15.29
N PRO A 110 6.86 5.13 15.95
CA PRO A 110 7.85 5.43 16.98
C PRO A 110 9.09 6.19 16.47
N ASP A 111 9.46 6.00 15.20
CA ASP A 111 10.70 6.55 14.59
C ASP A 111 10.45 7.44 13.37
N LYS A 112 9.79 8.60 13.52
CA LYS A 112 9.66 9.54 12.39
C LYS A 112 9.88 11.03 12.70
N SER A 113 10.53 11.66 11.71
CA SER A 113 10.83 13.10 11.61
C SER A 113 9.58 13.97 11.76
N PRO A 114 9.66 15.13 12.46
CA PRO A 114 8.55 16.08 12.60
C PRO A 114 7.89 16.50 11.28
N ILE A 115 8.65 16.51 10.18
CA ILE A 115 8.17 16.85 8.84
C ILE A 115 7.14 15.82 8.33
N ILE A 116 7.38 14.52 8.57
CA ILE A 116 6.47 13.47 8.10
C ILE A 116 5.12 13.55 8.85
N ARG A 117 5.15 13.84 10.16
CA ARG A 117 3.93 14.03 10.95
C ARG A 117 3.12 15.23 10.48
N LEU A 118 3.79 16.32 10.09
CA LEU A 118 3.13 17.52 9.57
C LEU A 118 2.44 17.21 8.23
N GLN A 119 3.16 16.57 7.30
CA GLN A 119 2.61 16.19 5.98
C GLN A 119 1.42 15.22 6.11
N ALA A 120 1.51 14.24 7.01
CA ALA A 120 0.42 13.31 7.28
C ALA A 120 -0.82 14.05 7.81
N LYS A 121 -0.65 14.98 8.76
CA LYS A 121 -1.76 15.77 9.30
C LYS A 121 -2.45 16.62 8.24
N GLU A 122 -1.67 17.28 7.38
CA GLU A 122 -2.19 18.14 6.30
C GLU A 122 -2.98 17.32 5.27
N ARG A 123 -2.45 16.18 4.83
CA ARG A 123 -3.14 15.26 3.91
C ARG A 123 -4.43 14.69 4.47
N LEU A 124 -4.45 14.35 5.77
CA LEU A 124 -5.67 13.85 6.41
C LEU A 124 -6.77 14.91 6.41
N LEU A 125 -6.45 16.18 6.64
CA LEU A 125 -7.45 17.26 6.62
C LEU A 125 -8.07 17.43 5.22
N ASP A 126 -7.29 17.27 4.17
CA ASP A 126 -7.76 17.39 2.78
C ASP A 126 -8.59 16.17 2.32
N GLN A 127 -8.40 15.00 2.93
CA GLN A 127 -8.96 13.72 2.46
C GLN A 127 -10.23 13.25 3.19
N LEU A 128 -10.71 13.98 4.20
CA LEU A 128 -11.85 13.58 5.05
C LEU A 128 -13.23 13.54 4.38
N ASP A 129 -13.32 13.80 3.07
CA ASP A 129 -14.58 13.75 2.29
C ASP A 129 -14.85 12.37 1.62
N ALA A 130 -14.11 11.32 2.01
CA ALA A 130 -14.23 9.96 1.45
C ALA A 130 -15.32 9.08 2.12
N CYS A 131 -15.82 8.09 1.38
CA CYS A 131 -16.83 7.14 1.90
C CYS A 131 -16.24 6.28 3.04
N ARG A 132 -16.96 6.20 4.16
CA ARG A 132 -16.42 5.71 5.44
C ARG A 132 -16.69 4.22 5.73
N ALA A 133 -17.49 3.56 4.89
CA ALA A 133 -17.94 2.18 5.09
C ALA A 133 -17.16 1.15 4.24
N LEU A 134 -16.65 0.06 4.83
CA LEU A 134 -16.03 -1.05 4.05
C LEU A 134 -17.04 -1.76 3.13
N SER A 135 -18.31 -1.79 3.52
CA SER A 135 -19.41 -2.26 2.67
C SER A 135 -19.56 -1.44 1.38
N GLY A 136 -19.30 -0.13 1.45
CA GLY A 136 -19.25 0.78 0.29
C GLY A 136 -18.17 0.41 -0.73
N TYR A 137 -17.17 -0.38 -0.33
CA TYR A 137 -16.09 -0.88 -1.20
C TYR A 137 -16.31 -2.31 -1.68
N GLY A 138 -17.41 -2.95 -1.31
CA GLY A 138 -17.75 -4.32 -1.71
C GLY A 138 -17.09 -5.41 -0.89
N MET A 139 -16.61 -5.11 0.31
CA MET A 139 -16.20 -6.11 1.29
C MET A 139 -17.43 -6.87 1.79
N GLN A 140 -17.38 -8.20 1.78
CA GLN A 140 -18.46 -9.02 2.31
C GLN A 140 -18.27 -9.22 3.82
N GLU A 141 -19.37 -9.24 4.56
CA GLU A 141 -19.34 -9.41 6.02
C GLU A 141 -18.66 -10.74 6.44
N ILE A 142 -18.79 -11.77 5.60
CA ILE A 142 -18.17 -13.09 5.80
C ILE A 142 -16.63 -13.05 5.77
N ASP A 143 -16.02 -12.04 5.13
CA ASP A 143 -14.57 -11.92 5.02
C ASP A 143 -13.91 -11.32 6.27
N LEU A 144 -14.70 -10.75 7.19
CA LEU A 144 -14.19 -10.02 8.34
C LEU A 144 -13.45 -10.93 9.35
N ASP A 145 -13.91 -12.17 9.55
CA ASP A 145 -13.22 -13.15 10.41
C ASP A 145 -11.85 -13.53 9.87
N ARG A 146 -11.80 -13.76 8.55
CA ARG A 146 -10.58 -14.10 7.83
C ARG A 146 -9.60 -12.93 7.87
N ALA A 147 -10.07 -11.70 7.62
CA ALA A 147 -9.25 -10.50 7.70
C ALA A 147 -8.63 -10.32 9.10
N ALA A 148 -9.43 -10.48 10.17
CA ALA A 148 -8.93 -10.39 11.54
C ALA A 148 -7.86 -11.45 11.87
N SER A 149 -8.02 -12.69 11.38
CA SER A 149 -7.03 -13.75 11.62
C SER A 149 -5.68 -13.49 10.94
N ILE A 150 -5.69 -12.88 9.74
CA ILE A 150 -4.46 -12.58 8.99
C ILE A 150 -3.68 -11.47 9.68
N GLU A 151 -4.38 -10.47 10.22
CA GLU A 151 -3.74 -9.31 10.83
C GLU A 151 -3.04 -9.63 12.15
N VAL A 152 -3.60 -10.55 12.94
CA VAL A 152 -2.97 -11.03 14.19
C VAL A 152 -1.68 -11.81 13.94
N GLN A 153 -1.53 -12.42 12.76
CA GLN A 153 -0.31 -13.17 12.42
C GLN A 153 0.87 -12.26 12.07
N ASN A 154 0.64 -11.01 11.67
CA ASN A 154 1.66 -10.04 11.28
C ASN A 154 1.61 -8.78 12.16
N GLN A 155 1.74 -8.95 13.47
CA GLN A 155 1.75 -7.81 14.39
C GLN A 155 2.96 -6.89 14.15
N TYR A 156 2.69 -5.62 13.88
CA TYR A 156 3.67 -4.55 13.85
C TYR A 156 3.57 -3.71 15.13
N ALA A 157 4.58 -2.86 15.37
CA ALA A 157 4.62 -1.99 16.54
C ALA A 157 3.37 -1.09 16.60
N ASN A 158 2.48 -1.38 17.55
CA ASN A 158 1.28 -0.61 17.82
C ASN A 158 1.33 -0.10 19.27
N PRO A 159 1.07 1.20 19.53
CA PRO A 159 0.99 1.75 20.88
C PRO A 159 0.01 1.00 21.81
N ARG A 160 -0.95 0.29 21.21
CA ARG A 160 -1.92 -0.54 21.90
C ARG A 160 -1.69 -2.01 21.55
N LYS A 161 -1.69 -2.89 22.56
CA LYS A 161 -1.65 -4.35 22.34
C LYS A 161 -2.90 -4.76 21.56
N VAL A 162 -2.71 -5.45 20.44
CA VAL A 162 -3.78 -5.78 19.50
C VAL A 162 -4.20 -7.24 19.67
N GLU A 163 -5.45 -7.47 20.06
CA GLU A 163 -6.03 -8.82 20.18
C GLU A 163 -7.02 -9.11 19.03
N GLN A 164 -7.18 -10.38 18.66
CA GLN A 164 -8.02 -10.79 17.53
C GLN A 164 -9.46 -10.31 17.64
N GLY A 165 -10.04 -10.37 18.84
CA GLY A 165 -11.39 -9.88 19.09
C GLY A 165 -11.53 -8.37 18.87
N GLN A 166 -10.50 -7.60 19.21
CA GLN A 166 -10.47 -6.14 19.01
C GLN A 166 -10.34 -5.78 17.53
N ILE A 167 -9.52 -6.51 16.76
CA ILE A 167 -9.42 -6.31 15.31
C ILE A 167 -10.74 -6.66 14.62
N ARG A 168 -11.36 -7.77 15.00
CA ARG A 168 -12.63 -8.22 14.42
C ARG A 168 -13.75 -7.20 14.65
N ASP A 169 -13.83 -6.64 15.86
CA ASP A 169 -14.81 -5.61 16.17
C ASP A 169 -14.49 -4.28 15.47
N LEU A 170 -13.21 -3.91 15.36
CA LEU A 170 -12.78 -2.74 14.58
C LEU A 170 -13.18 -2.86 13.10
N LEU A 171 -12.95 -4.03 12.48
CA LEU A 171 -13.32 -4.31 11.10
C LEU A 171 -14.84 -4.30 10.90
N ARG A 172 -15.62 -4.84 11.86
CA ARG A 172 -17.08 -4.78 11.84
C ARG A 172 -17.57 -3.33 11.87
N ARG A 173 -17.04 -2.51 12.79
CA ARG A 173 -17.40 -1.08 12.92
C ARG A 173 -17.10 -0.32 11.63
N ALA A 174 -15.92 -0.52 11.06
CA ALA A 174 -15.54 0.08 9.78
C ALA A 174 -16.42 -0.42 8.61
N TRP A 175 -16.87 -1.67 8.64
CA TRP A 175 -17.78 -2.22 7.63
C TRP A 175 -19.19 -1.61 7.68
N ALA A 176 -19.69 -1.36 8.88
CA ALA A 176 -21.03 -0.82 9.14
C ALA A 176 -21.12 0.73 9.11
N ASP A 177 -20.02 1.43 8.82
CA ASP A 177 -19.92 2.89 8.95
C ASP A 177 -20.19 3.41 10.38
N GLU A 178 -19.82 2.62 11.39
CA GLU A 178 -19.93 3.06 12.79
C GLU A 178 -18.82 4.07 13.12
N LEU A 179 -19.19 5.14 13.83
CA LEU A 179 -18.22 6.13 14.32
C LEU A 179 -17.14 5.46 15.17
N ALA A 180 -15.88 5.84 14.94
CA ALA A 180 -14.76 5.37 15.71
C ALA A 180 -14.94 5.72 17.20
N LYS A 181 -14.82 4.71 18.07
CA LYS A 181 -14.86 4.87 19.52
C LYS A 181 -13.54 4.38 20.11
N ALA A 182 -13.03 5.09 21.12
CA ALA A 182 -11.79 4.74 21.82
C ALA A 182 -12.00 3.69 22.94
N ASP A 183 -13.13 2.97 22.92
CA ASP A 183 -13.61 2.06 23.97
C ASP A 183 -13.23 0.59 23.78
N LEU A 184 -12.47 0.29 22.73
CA LEU A 184 -11.81 -1.02 22.59
C LEU A 184 -10.75 -1.21 23.67
#